data_AF-A0A851VKU4-F1
#
_entry.id   AF-A0A851VKU4-F1
#
_cell.length_a   1.000
_cell.length_b   1.000
_cell.length_c   1.000
_cell.angle_alpha   90.00
_cell.angle_beta   90.00
_cell.angle_gamma   90.00
#
_symmetry.space_group_name_H-M   'P 1'
#
loop_
_entity.id
_entity.type
_entity.pdbx_description
1 polymer ?
#
loop_
_entity_poly.entity_id
_entity_poly.type
_entity_poly.pdbx_seq_one_letter_code
_entity_poly.pdbx_strand_id
1 'polypeptide(L)'
;MNKFMAMLKKNENEHPPPTKLLNLAEQLCRELESSTPSLEKLVEAMMECKNKRYFLTNIHVVRACVSVHIHKGQHDAACRLLEYCKAEEKEDLVQLWHEIHYQRLMEKHQTDVLTPLQKFRCRKRNPPPISLCPEGLKSRNYSEEVRQQLHRFAAEVTANPDKKQREELARDMNLQPTQVYNWFANYRRRQKS
;
A
#
# COMPACT_ATOMS: atom_id res chain seq x y z
N MET A 1 -27.87 -10.52 1.33
CA MET A 1 -27.85 -9.81 2.64
C MET A 1 -28.68 -10.50 3.74
N ASN A 2 -29.99 -10.64 3.64
CA ASN A 2 -30.85 -11.13 4.74
C ASN A 2 -30.44 -12.49 5.32
N LYS A 3 -30.09 -13.46 4.46
CA LYS A 3 -29.59 -14.79 4.87
C LYS A 3 -28.30 -14.69 5.70
N PHE A 4 -27.40 -13.78 5.34
CA PHE A 4 -26.16 -13.55 6.07
C PHE A 4 -26.45 -12.97 7.46
N MET A 5 -27.31 -11.94 7.55
CA MET A 5 -27.67 -11.33 8.84
C MET A 5 -28.32 -12.34 9.80
N ALA A 6 -29.20 -13.20 9.30
CA ALA A 6 -29.81 -14.27 10.10
C ALA A 6 -28.74 -15.27 10.59
N MET A 7 -27.77 -15.61 9.75
CA MET A 7 -26.69 -16.53 10.10
C MET A 7 -25.67 -15.90 11.05
N LEU A 8 -25.40 -14.60 10.93
CA LEU A 8 -24.53 -13.85 11.85
C LEU A 8 -25.14 -13.85 13.25
N LYS A 9 -26.44 -13.55 13.38
CA LYS A 9 -27.16 -13.57 14.66
C LYS A 9 -27.24 -14.97 15.26
N LYS A 10 -27.49 -16.00 14.44
CA LYS A 10 -27.56 -17.39 14.90
C LYS A 10 -26.25 -17.87 15.54
N ASN A 11 -25.11 -17.44 15.00
CA ASN A 11 -23.79 -17.91 15.41
C ASN A 11 -23.01 -16.87 16.23
N GLU A 12 -23.70 -15.92 16.88
CA GLU A 12 -23.06 -14.80 17.60
C GLU A 12 -22.16 -15.27 18.76
N ASN A 13 -22.51 -16.39 19.39
CA ASN A 13 -21.76 -16.96 20.51
C ASN A 13 -20.84 -18.12 20.09
N GLU A 14 -20.81 -18.50 18.82
CA GLU A 14 -19.97 -19.61 18.33
C GLU A 14 -18.55 -19.10 18.02
N HIS A 15 -17.55 -19.74 18.62
CA HIS A 15 -16.15 -19.33 18.51
C HIS A 15 -15.27 -20.58 18.27
N PRO A 16 -14.66 -20.75 17.08
CA PRO A 16 -14.72 -19.86 15.91
C PRO A 16 -16.09 -19.89 15.21
N PRO A 17 -16.47 -18.84 14.46
CA PRO A 17 -17.67 -18.84 13.64
C PRO A 17 -17.60 -19.91 12.54
N PRO A 18 -18.74 -20.44 12.06
CA PRO A 18 -18.76 -21.43 11.00
C PRO A 18 -18.07 -20.93 9.73
N THR A 19 -17.26 -21.77 9.06
CA THR A 19 -16.59 -21.42 7.80
C THR A 19 -17.58 -20.93 6.74
N LYS A 20 -18.80 -21.49 6.69
CA LYS A 20 -19.86 -21.04 5.78
C LYS A 20 -20.22 -19.56 5.98
N LEU A 21 -20.11 -19.04 7.21
CA LEU A 21 -20.34 -17.62 7.52
C LEU A 21 -19.22 -16.74 6.99
N LEU A 22 -17.97 -17.17 7.19
CA LEU A 22 -16.80 -16.45 6.70
C LEU A 22 -16.79 -16.40 5.16
N ASN A 23 -17.05 -17.52 4.50
CA ASN A 23 -17.12 -17.58 3.03
C ASN A 23 -18.25 -16.70 2.47
N LEU A 24 -19.40 -16.66 3.15
CA LEU A 24 -20.52 -15.81 2.72
C LEU A 24 -20.21 -14.32 2.93
N ALA A 25 -19.47 -13.96 3.98
CA ALA A 25 -18.99 -12.59 4.18
C ALA A 25 -18.06 -12.15 3.04
N GLU A 26 -17.09 -12.99 2.68
CA GLU A 26 -16.19 -12.75 1.55
C GLU A 26 -16.97 -12.52 0.25
N GLN A 27 -17.87 -13.45 -0.08
CA GLN A 27 -18.69 -13.36 -1.29
C GLN A 27 -19.48 -12.04 -1.33
N LEU A 28 -20.16 -11.69 -0.24
CA LEU A 28 -20.95 -10.45 -0.17
C LEU A 28 -20.07 -9.20 -0.25
N CYS A 29 -18.87 -9.20 0.33
CA CYS A 29 -17.94 -8.07 0.21
C CYS A 29 -17.53 -7.84 -1.24
N ARG A 30 -17.31 -8.91 -2.01
CA ARG A 30 -16.98 -8.83 -3.45
C ARG A 30 -18.18 -8.39 -4.29
N GLU A 31 -19.36 -8.94 -4.02
CA GLU A 31 -20.58 -8.61 -4.77
C GLU A 31 -21.02 -7.15 -4.56
N LEU A 32 -20.79 -6.59 -3.37
CA LEU A 32 -21.27 -5.27 -2.98
C LEU A 32 -20.19 -4.17 -3.06
N GLU A 33 -19.01 -4.47 -3.62
CA GLU A 33 -17.91 -3.52 -3.73
C GLU A 33 -18.30 -2.22 -4.45
N SER A 34 -19.25 -2.29 -5.39
CA SER A 34 -19.79 -1.14 -6.12
C SER A 34 -21.01 -0.45 -5.46
N SER A 35 -21.58 -1.04 -4.40
CA SER A 35 -22.79 -0.55 -3.74
C SER A 35 -22.48 -0.04 -2.33
N THR A 36 -22.07 1.22 -2.20
CA THR A 36 -21.63 1.81 -0.92
C THR A 36 -22.63 1.63 0.21
N PRO A 37 -23.94 1.95 0.08
CA PRO A 37 -24.87 1.83 1.20
C PRO A 37 -25.09 0.39 1.68
N SER A 38 -25.00 -0.58 0.77
CA SER A 38 -25.14 -2.00 1.10
C SER A 38 -23.88 -2.56 1.74
N LEU A 39 -22.71 -2.11 1.25
CA LEU A 39 -21.40 -2.47 1.78
C LEU A 39 -21.21 -1.92 3.19
N GLU A 40 -21.62 -0.68 3.45
CA GLU A 40 -21.59 -0.08 4.78
C GLU A 40 -22.38 -0.89 5.80
N LYS A 41 -23.64 -1.23 5.47
CA LYS A 41 -24.50 -2.06 6.33
C LYS A 41 -23.88 -3.44 6.62
N LEU A 42 -23.23 -4.03 5.62
CA LEU A 42 -22.54 -5.32 5.78
C LEU A 42 -21.34 -5.20 6.73
N VAL A 43 -20.50 -4.20 6.49
CA VAL A 43 -19.30 -3.94 7.30
C VAL A 43 -19.69 -3.62 8.75
N GLU A 44 -20.68 -2.77 8.97
CA GLU A 44 -21.18 -2.43 10.31
C GLU A 44 -21.60 -3.69 11.07
N ALA A 45 -22.44 -4.54 10.46
CA ALA A 45 -22.87 -5.79 11.09
C ALA A 45 -21.69 -6.72 11.44
N MET A 46 -20.70 -6.85 10.56
CA MET A 46 -19.52 -7.68 10.82
C MET A 46 -18.60 -7.08 11.90
N MET A 47 -18.49 -5.75 11.99
CA MET A 47 -17.60 -5.09 12.95
C MET A 47 -18.22 -4.95 14.34
N GLU A 48 -19.55 -4.96 14.45
CA GLU A 48 -20.29 -4.97 15.72
C GLU A 48 -20.34 -6.35 16.38
N CYS A 49 -20.12 -7.43 15.62
CA CYS A 49 -20.16 -8.78 16.17
C CYS A 49 -18.92 -9.14 17.02
N LYS A 50 -19.09 -10.04 17.99
CA LYS A 50 -17.99 -10.57 18.84
C LYS A 50 -16.88 -11.24 18.02
N ASN A 51 -17.26 -11.84 16.90
CA ASN A 51 -16.39 -12.60 16.00
C ASN A 51 -15.62 -11.75 14.97
N LYS A 52 -15.62 -10.41 15.07
CA LYS A 52 -14.98 -9.51 14.09
C LYS A 52 -13.52 -9.86 13.76
N ARG A 53 -12.77 -10.40 14.73
CA ARG A 53 -11.37 -10.81 14.52
C ARG A 53 -11.22 -11.90 13.46
N TYR A 54 -12.18 -12.81 13.34
CA TYR A 54 -12.19 -13.86 12.32
C TYR A 54 -12.56 -13.33 10.92
N PHE A 55 -13.38 -12.29 10.85
CA PHE A 55 -13.66 -11.63 9.57
C PHE A 55 -12.45 -10.85 9.06
N LEU A 56 -11.68 -10.23 9.98
CA LEU A 56 -10.47 -9.48 9.66
C LEU A 56 -9.23 -10.34 9.31
N THR A 57 -9.41 -11.66 9.16
CA THR A 57 -8.40 -12.53 8.53
C THR A 57 -8.58 -12.62 7.02
N ASN A 58 -9.71 -12.17 6.47
CA ASN A 58 -10.01 -12.26 5.04
C ASN A 58 -9.76 -10.92 4.35
N ILE A 59 -8.92 -10.91 3.31
CA ILE A 59 -8.52 -9.67 2.61
C ILE A 59 -9.69 -8.93 1.97
N HIS A 60 -10.72 -9.62 1.48
CA HIS A 60 -11.88 -8.98 0.87
C HIS A 60 -12.74 -8.25 1.91
N VAL A 61 -12.85 -8.82 3.11
CA VAL A 61 -13.51 -8.12 4.23
C VAL A 61 -12.69 -6.93 4.69
N VAL A 62 -11.37 -7.07 4.80
CA VAL A 62 -10.46 -5.95 5.13
C VAL A 62 -10.60 -4.82 4.10
N ARG A 63 -10.60 -5.13 2.81
CA ARG A 63 -10.80 -4.17 1.71
C ARG A 63 -12.14 -3.46 1.80
N ALA A 64 -13.22 -4.18 2.07
CA ALA A 64 -14.55 -3.60 2.28
C ALA A 64 -14.56 -2.62 3.46
N CYS A 65 -13.95 -2.99 4.59
CA CYS A 65 -13.86 -2.13 5.77
C CYS A 65 -13.04 -0.85 5.47
N VAL A 66 -11.90 -0.99 4.77
CA VAL A 66 -11.08 0.16 4.36
C VAL A 66 -11.86 1.09 3.43
N SER A 67 -12.57 0.54 2.44
CA SER A 67 -13.40 1.31 1.51
C SER A 67 -14.48 2.12 2.24
N VAL A 68 -15.18 1.48 3.18
CA VAL A 68 -16.20 2.15 4.01
C VAL A 68 -15.59 3.27 4.86
N HIS A 69 -14.44 3.04 5.49
CA HIS A 69 -13.77 4.10 6.26
C HIS A 69 -13.30 5.26 5.38
N ILE A 70 -12.77 4.99 4.19
CA ILE A 70 -12.39 6.03 3.22
C ILE A 70 -13.61 6.85 2.82
N HIS A 71 -14.73 6.21 2.48
CA HIS A 71 -15.96 6.91 2.10
C HIS A 71 -16.48 7.83 3.22
N LYS A 72 -16.32 7.42 4.47
CA LYS A 72 -16.67 8.22 5.66
C LYS A 72 -15.62 9.27 6.05
N GLY A 73 -14.52 9.42 5.29
CA GLY A 73 -13.41 10.32 5.60
C GLY A 73 -12.57 9.89 6.82
N GLN A 74 -12.71 8.64 7.28
CA GLN A 74 -12.12 8.10 8.50
C GLN A 74 -10.76 7.43 8.22
N HIS A 75 -9.84 8.14 7.55
CA HIS A 75 -8.54 7.60 7.12
C HIS A 75 -7.71 7.00 8.25
N ASP A 76 -7.69 7.65 9.42
CA ASP A 76 -6.93 7.15 10.57
C ASP A 76 -7.53 5.84 11.13
N ALA A 77 -8.84 5.64 11.01
CA ALA A 77 -9.48 4.37 11.39
C ALA A 77 -9.13 3.26 10.39
N ALA A 78 -9.07 3.57 9.10
CA ALA A 78 -8.63 2.63 8.07
C ALA A 78 -7.17 2.19 8.28
N CYS A 79 -6.26 3.13 8.59
CA CYS A 79 -4.87 2.82 8.93
C CYS A 79 -4.77 1.89 10.14
N ARG A 80 -5.48 2.21 11.23
CA ARG A 80 -5.51 1.35 12.43
C ARG A 80 -6.06 -0.05 12.11
N LEU A 81 -7.10 -0.15 11.29
CA LEU A 81 -7.65 -1.45 10.89
C LEU A 81 -6.61 -2.32 10.19
N LEU A 82 -5.82 -1.75 9.27
CA LEU A 82 -4.76 -2.49 8.58
C LEU A 82 -3.64 -2.92 9.54
N GLU A 83 -3.27 -2.09 10.51
CA GLU A 83 -2.22 -2.43 11.49
C GLU A 83 -2.56 -3.65 12.35
N TYR A 84 -3.84 -3.85 12.67
CA TYR A 84 -4.31 -4.92 13.57
C TYR A 84 -5.00 -6.09 12.87
N CYS A 85 -5.24 -6.01 11.55
CA CYS A 85 -5.83 -7.13 10.81
C CYS A 85 -4.90 -8.35 10.78
N LYS A 86 -5.48 -9.52 10.50
CA LYS A 86 -4.79 -10.81 10.47
C LYS A 86 -4.79 -11.44 9.07
N ALA A 87 -5.13 -10.67 8.04
CA ALA A 87 -4.99 -11.09 6.66
C ALA A 87 -3.52 -11.37 6.31
N GLU A 88 -3.30 -12.39 5.50
CA GLU A 88 -1.97 -12.91 5.19
C GLU A 88 -1.38 -12.27 3.92
N GLU A 89 -2.25 -11.70 3.08
CA GLU A 89 -1.94 -11.10 1.78
C GLU A 89 -1.22 -9.74 1.97
N LYS A 90 0.06 -9.78 2.35
CA LYS A 90 0.85 -8.59 2.69
C LYS A 90 0.92 -7.56 1.56
N GLU A 91 1.01 -8.02 0.31
CA GLU A 91 1.08 -7.15 -0.86
C GLU A 91 -0.20 -6.35 -1.04
N ASP A 92 -1.36 -6.98 -0.87
CA ASP A 92 -2.67 -6.32 -0.90
C ASP A 92 -2.83 -5.32 0.25
N LEU A 93 -2.40 -5.68 1.46
CA LEU A 93 -2.46 -4.78 2.62
C LEU A 93 -1.61 -3.53 2.43
N VAL A 94 -0.40 -3.68 1.86
CA VAL A 94 0.46 -2.55 1.50
C VAL A 94 -0.19 -1.69 0.41
N GLN A 95 -0.88 -2.30 -0.55
CA GLN A 95 -1.61 -1.55 -1.57
C GLN A 95 -2.79 -0.76 -0.97
N LEU A 96 -3.54 -1.33 -0.02
CA LEU A 96 -4.59 -0.64 0.72
C LEU A 96 -4.05 0.52 1.55
N TRP A 97 -2.88 0.34 2.21
CA TRP A 97 -2.21 1.41 2.92
C TRP A 97 -1.91 2.61 2.01
N HIS A 98 -1.36 2.34 0.82
CA HIS A 98 -1.13 3.38 -0.17
C HIS A 98 -2.41 4.07 -0.62
N GLU A 99 -3.48 3.30 -0.84
CA GLU A 99 -4.79 3.82 -1.26
C GLU A 99 -5.36 4.81 -0.25
N ILE A 100 -5.36 4.47 1.05
CA ILE A 100 -5.82 5.35 2.14
C ILE A 100 -5.10 6.70 2.06
N HIS A 101 -3.76 6.68 1.95
CA HIS A 101 -2.98 7.90 1.89
C HIS A 101 -3.14 8.68 0.57
N TYR A 102 -3.43 8.00 -0.54
CA TYR A 102 -3.77 8.66 -1.79
C TYR A 102 -5.10 9.38 -1.68
N GLN A 103 -6.14 8.73 -1.15
CA GLN A 103 -7.47 9.32 -0.96
C GLN A 103 -7.39 10.53 -0.03
N ARG A 104 -6.71 10.42 1.12
CA ARG A 104 -6.46 11.56 2.02
C ARG A 104 -5.74 12.73 1.34
N LEU A 105 -4.79 12.44 0.44
CA LEU A 105 -4.05 13.47 -0.29
C LEU A 105 -4.92 14.13 -1.38
N MET A 106 -5.74 13.34 -2.06
CA MET A 106 -6.71 13.78 -3.06
C MET A 106 -7.75 14.72 -2.46
N GLU A 107 -8.34 14.35 -1.32
CA GLU A 107 -9.25 15.22 -0.55
C GLU A 107 -8.58 16.53 -0.15
N LYS A 108 -7.35 16.47 0.40
CA LYS A 108 -6.60 17.67 0.80
C LYS A 108 -6.36 18.64 -0.37
N HIS A 109 -6.12 18.11 -1.56
CA HIS A 109 -5.84 18.90 -2.76
C HIS A 109 -7.08 19.15 -3.63
N GLN A 110 -8.26 18.65 -3.22
CA GLN A 110 -9.51 18.74 -3.97
C GLN A 110 -9.33 18.27 -5.43
N THR A 111 -8.74 17.09 -5.59
CA THR A 111 -8.47 16.50 -6.91
C THR A 111 -8.76 15.01 -6.91
N ASP A 112 -9.28 14.50 -8.02
CA ASP A 112 -9.61 13.08 -8.18
C ASP A 112 -8.44 12.24 -8.73
N VAL A 113 -7.31 12.89 -9.08
CA VAL A 113 -6.16 12.21 -9.69
C VAL A 113 -4.84 12.72 -9.13
N LEU A 114 -3.99 11.79 -8.73
CA LEU A 114 -2.60 12.07 -8.36
C LEU A 114 -1.64 11.70 -9.51
N THR A 115 -0.74 12.63 -9.83
CA THR A 115 0.40 12.36 -10.72
C THR A 115 1.31 11.26 -10.14
N PRO A 116 2.09 10.55 -10.99
CA PRO A 116 3.05 9.56 -10.51
C PRO A 116 4.04 10.11 -9.46
N LEU A 117 4.45 11.37 -9.60
CA LEU A 117 5.34 12.04 -8.64
C LEU A 117 4.66 12.30 -7.30
N GLN A 118 3.39 12.71 -7.29
CA GLN A 118 2.62 12.88 -6.06
C GLN A 118 2.42 11.54 -5.36
N LYS A 119 2.04 10.48 -6.09
CA LYS A 119 1.93 9.12 -5.52
C LYS A 119 3.27 8.65 -4.93
N PHE A 120 4.38 8.89 -5.63
CA PHE A 120 5.71 8.60 -5.11
C PHE A 120 6.02 9.35 -3.81
N ARG A 121 5.78 10.66 -3.76
CA ARG A 121 6.02 11.49 -2.57
C ARG A 121 5.11 11.08 -1.40
N CYS A 122 3.86 10.72 -1.70
CA CYS A 122 2.91 10.26 -0.70
C CYS A 122 3.39 8.96 -0.03
N ARG A 123 3.78 7.95 -0.81
CA ARG A 123 4.37 6.70 -0.28
C ARG A 123 5.64 6.93 0.53
N LYS A 124 6.50 7.85 0.08
CA LYS A 124 7.73 8.20 0.80
C LYS A 124 7.44 8.85 2.16
N ARG A 125 6.41 9.69 2.25
CA ARG A 125 6.02 10.38 3.48
C ARG A 125 5.27 9.47 4.44
N ASN A 126 4.52 8.50 3.92
CA ASN A 126 3.67 7.60 4.68
C ASN A 126 4.08 6.13 4.43
N PRO A 127 5.25 5.70 4.91
CA PRO A 127 5.69 4.32 4.74
C PRO A 127 4.72 3.35 5.46
N PRO A 128 4.43 2.15 4.91
CA PRO A 128 3.67 1.14 5.62
C PRO A 128 4.34 0.78 6.96
N PRO A 129 3.55 0.50 8.01
CA PRO A 129 4.08 0.09 9.31
C PRO A 129 4.71 -1.31 9.25
N ILE A 130 5.54 -1.60 10.24
CA ILE A 130 6.27 -2.89 10.37
C ILE A 130 5.30 -4.08 10.41
N SER A 131 4.09 -3.90 10.92
CA SER A 131 3.04 -4.93 10.93
C SER A 131 2.62 -5.40 9.52
N LEU A 132 2.70 -4.51 8.53
CA LEU A 132 2.42 -4.80 7.13
C LEU A 132 3.67 -5.20 6.35
N CYS A 133 4.82 -4.64 6.71
CA CYS A 133 6.10 -4.88 6.03
C CYS A 133 7.22 -5.12 7.07
N PRO A 134 7.39 -6.36 7.58
CA PRO A 134 8.36 -6.67 8.63
C PRO A 134 9.81 -6.43 8.22
N GLU A 135 10.14 -6.71 6.96
CA GLU A 135 11.46 -6.50 6.36
C GLU A 135 11.77 -5.01 6.13
N GLY A 136 10.79 -4.13 6.38
CA GLY A 136 10.86 -2.72 6.05
C GLY A 136 10.80 -2.46 4.54
N LEU A 137 10.58 -1.19 4.18
CA LEU A 137 10.71 -0.80 2.78
C LEU A 137 12.17 -0.95 2.35
N LYS A 138 12.42 -1.77 1.32
CA LYS A 138 13.74 -1.86 0.68
C LYS A 138 14.28 -0.46 0.43
N SER A 139 15.48 -0.19 0.95
CA SER A 139 16.16 1.08 0.73
C SER A 139 16.29 1.32 -0.78
N ARG A 140 15.69 2.41 -1.26
CA ARG A 140 15.85 2.85 -2.65
C ARG A 140 17.16 3.60 -2.87
N ASN A 141 17.92 3.86 -1.80
CA ASN A 141 19.22 4.47 -1.90
C ASN A 141 20.24 3.42 -2.31
N TYR A 142 21.15 3.81 -3.21
CA TYR A 142 22.32 3.00 -3.51
C TYR A 142 23.17 2.81 -2.25
N SER A 143 23.88 1.68 -2.20
CA SER A 143 24.85 1.42 -1.14
C SER A 143 25.91 2.53 -1.10
N GLU A 144 26.62 2.65 0.02
CA GLU A 144 27.66 3.66 0.17
C GLU A 144 28.74 3.49 -0.91
N GLU A 145 29.13 2.26 -1.21
CA GLU A 145 30.14 1.92 -2.22
C GLU A 145 29.72 2.39 -3.60
N VAL A 146 28.49 2.09 -4.01
CA VAL A 146 27.93 2.53 -5.30
C VAL A 146 27.85 4.05 -5.38
N ARG A 147 27.45 4.71 -4.29
CA ARG A 147 27.41 6.19 -4.24
C ARG A 147 28.80 6.78 -4.41
N GLN A 148 29.80 6.26 -3.70
CA GLN A 148 31.18 6.72 -3.79
C GLN A 148 31.75 6.52 -5.20
N GLN A 149 31.53 5.37 -5.82
CA GLN A 149 32.01 5.07 -7.17
C GLN A 149 31.39 6.01 -8.22
N LEU A 150 30.08 6.24 -8.15
CA LEU A 150 29.38 7.19 -9.02
C LEU A 150 29.90 8.63 -8.84
N HIS A 151 30.09 9.05 -7.59
CA HIS A 151 30.66 10.38 -7.27
C HIS A 151 32.09 10.52 -7.78
N ARG A 152 32.94 9.52 -7.55
CA ARG A 152 34.33 9.49 -8.02
C ARG A 152 34.38 9.62 -9.54
N PHE A 153 33.63 8.81 -10.26
CA PHE A 153 33.57 8.89 -11.73
C PHE A 153 33.12 10.26 -12.22
N ALA A 154 32.10 10.84 -11.58
CA ALA A 154 31.60 12.17 -11.94
C ALA A 154 32.63 13.28 -11.74
N ALA A 155 33.46 13.17 -10.71
CA ALA A 155 34.49 14.14 -10.36
C ALA A 155 35.78 13.97 -11.18
N GLU A 156 36.23 12.73 -11.37
CA GLU A 156 37.54 12.42 -11.96
C GLU A 156 37.46 12.17 -13.48
N VAL A 157 36.32 11.73 -14.00
CA VAL A 157 36.18 11.36 -15.43
C VAL A 157 35.23 12.29 -16.15
N THR A 158 33.92 12.24 -15.85
CA THR A 158 32.92 13.10 -16.49
C THR A 158 31.56 13.04 -15.80
N ALA A 159 30.86 14.18 -15.74
CA ALA A 159 29.45 14.24 -15.35
C ALA A 159 28.47 13.89 -16.49
N ASN A 160 28.96 13.68 -17.71
CA ASN A 160 28.18 13.36 -18.91
C ASN A 160 28.67 12.05 -19.56
N PRO A 161 28.54 10.90 -18.87
CA PRO A 161 28.99 9.63 -19.43
C PRO A 161 28.22 9.28 -20.70
N ASP A 162 28.92 8.77 -21.71
CA ASP A 162 28.31 8.26 -22.94
C ASP A 162 27.58 6.92 -22.71
N LYS A 163 27.03 6.31 -23.77
CA LYS A 163 26.29 5.05 -23.65
C LYS A 163 27.19 3.91 -23.13
N LYS A 164 28.41 3.79 -23.64
CA LYS A 164 29.34 2.71 -23.31
C LYS A 164 29.80 2.83 -21.86
N GLN A 165 30.18 4.04 -21.44
CA GLN A 165 30.58 4.32 -20.06
C GLN A 165 29.44 4.03 -19.07
N ARG A 166 28.19 4.35 -19.42
CA ARG A 166 27.03 4.02 -18.58
C ARG A 166 26.81 2.51 -18.48
N GLU A 167 26.99 1.76 -19.55
CA GLU A 167 26.85 0.30 -19.57
C GLU A 167 27.97 -0.40 -18.78
N GLU A 168 29.20 0.11 -18.84
CA GLU A 168 30.32 -0.36 -18.01
C GLU A 168 30.07 -0.10 -16.52
N LEU A 169 29.76 1.14 -16.15
CA LEU A 169 29.40 1.50 -14.77
C LEU A 169 28.24 0.67 -14.23
N ALA A 170 27.22 0.43 -15.06
CA ALA A 170 26.08 -0.39 -14.69
C ALA A 170 26.49 -1.84 -14.38
N ARG A 171 27.35 -2.45 -15.21
CA ARG A 171 27.87 -3.79 -14.97
C ARG A 171 28.71 -3.87 -13.71
N ASP A 172 29.64 -2.93 -13.51
CA ASP A 172 30.57 -2.95 -12.38
C ASP A 172 29.86 -2.82 -11.02
N MET A 173 28.79 -2.03 -10.97
CA MET A 173 28.03 -1.77 -9.74
C MET A 173 26.77 -2.64 -9.60
N ASN A 174 26.56 -3.61 -10.50
CA ASN A 174 25.34 -4.42 -10.58
C ASN A 174 24.05 -3.57 -10.60
N LEU A 175 24.06 -2.51 -11.39
CA LEU A 175 22.92 -1.61 -11.63
C LEU A 175 22.37 -1.79 -13.04
N GLN A 176 21.15 -1.31 -13.26
CA GLN A 176 20.62 -1.13 -14.61
C GLN A 176 21.21 0.13 -15.26
N PRO A 177 21.48 0.15 -16.58
CA PRO A 177 21.98 1.35 -17.25
C PRO A 177 21.10 2.60 -17.05
N THR A 178 19.78 2.41 -16.92
CA THR A 178 18.82 3.47 -16.62
C THR A 178 19.01 4.07 -15.21
N GLN A 179 19.43 3.26 -14.23
CA GLN A 179 19.74 3.72 -12.87
C GLN A 179 20.97 4.63 -12.87
N VAL A 180 22.01 4.26 -13.61
CA VAL A 180 23.23 5.07 -13.82
C VAL A 180 22.88 6.37 -14.55
N TYR A 181 22.14 6.28 -15.66
CA TYR A 181 21.66 7.46 -16.40
C TYR A 181 20.90 8.45 -15.50
N ASN A 182 19.93 7.95 -14.73
CA ASN A 182 19.12 8.77 -13.84
C ASN A 182 19.95 9.41 -12.72
N TRP A 183 20.96 8.71 -12.21
CA TRP A 183 21.86 9.28 -11.21
C TRP A 183 22.65 10.46 -11.77
N PHE A 184 23.29 10.31 -12.94
CA PHE A 184 24.05 11.41 -13.56
C PHE A 184 23.15 12.57 -13.99
N ALA A 185 21.94 12.29 -14.49
CA ALA A 185 20.95 13.32 -14.79
C ALA A 185 20.59 14.14 -13.54
N ASN A 186 20.37 13.48 -12.40
CA ASN A 186 20.09 14.15 -11.13
C ASN A 186 21.31 14.87 -10.56
N TYR A 187 22.50 14.28 -10.67
CA TYR A 187 23.77 14.90 -10.25
C TYR A 187 23.95 16.25 -10.94
N ARG A 188 23.85 16.29 -12.28
CA ARG A 188 23.98 17.53 -13.05
C ARG A 188 22.91 18.57 -12.72
N ARG A 189 21.66 18.15 -12.46
CA ARG A 189 20.60 19.09 -12.04
C ARG A 189 20.96 19.76 -10.71
N ARG A 190 21.50 19.00 -9.75
CA ARG A 190 21.89 19.53 -8.44
C ARG A 190 23.09 20.47 -8.50
N GLN A 191 24.01 20.27 -9.44
CA GLN A 191 25.14 21.18 -9.63
C GLN A 191 24.75 22.53 -10.26
N LYS A 192 23.55 22.64 -10.83
CA LYS A 192 23.02 23.85 -11.48
C LYS A 192 22.06 24.65 -10.58
N SER A 193 21.65 24.08 -9.44
CA SER A 193 20.83 24.75 -8.42
C SER A 193 21.71 25.31 -7.33
#